data_AF-A0A2J8ULK1-F1
#
_entry.id   AF-A0A2J8ULK1-F1
#
_cell.length_a   1.000
_cell.length_b   1.000
_cell.length_c   1.000
_cell.angle_alpha   90.00
_cell.angle_beta   90.00
_cell.angle_gamma   90.00
#
_symmetry.space_group_name_H-M   'P 1'
#
loop_
_entity.id
_entity.type
_entity.pdbx_description
1 polymer ?
#
loop_
_entity_poly.entity_id
_entity_poly.type
_entity_poly.pdbx_seq_one_letter_code
_entity_poly.pdbx_strand_id
1 'polypeptide(L)'
;SEPTGAYPIKGFFADYEIPNLQKEKITRIEIWVMHEIGGPNVESCGEGSMKVLEKRLKDMGFQYSCINDYRPVKLLQCVDHSTHPDCALNSKLWEP
;
A
#
# COMPACT_ATOMS: atom_id res chain seq x y z
N SER A 1 -11.76 -0.25 -1.19
CA SER A 1 -11.01 0.54 -0.19
C SER A 1 -11.68 0.43 1.15
N GLU A 2 -10.89 0.33 2.21
CA GLU A 2 -11.37 0.08 3.58
C GLU A 2 -11.94 1.37 4.21
N PRO A 3 -13.24 1.42 4.56
CA PRO A 3 -13.86 2.62 5.13
C PRO A 3 -13.27 3.08 6.46
N THR A 4 -12.65 2.17 7.20
CA THR A 4 -12.03 2.46 8.50
C THR A 4 -10.58 2.96 8.42
N GLY A 5 -10.04 3.13 7.20
CA GLY A 5 -8.65 3.51 6.94
C GLY A 5 -7.76 2.32 6.59
N ALA A 6 -6.58 2.59 6.05
CA ALA A 6 -5.69 1.55 5.51
C ALA A 6 -4.94 0.74 6.60
N TYR A 7 -4.80 1.28 7.81
CA TYR A 7 -4.12 0.64 8.93
C TYR A 7 -5.04 0.51 10.17
N PRO A 8 -5.58 -0.69 10.45
CA PRO A 8 -6.34 -0.92 11.66
C PRO A 8 -5.39 -0.96 12.86
N ILE A 9 -5.52 0.02 13.77
CA ILE A 9 -4.69 0.14 14.98
C ILE A 9 -4.82 -1.04 15.96
N LYS A 10 -5.86 -1.87 15.81
CA LYS A 10 -6.09 -3.14 16.51
C LYS A 10 -6.28 -4.21 15.45
N GLY A 11 -5.47 -5.25 15.48
CA GLY A 11 -5.43 -6.29 14.47
C GLY A 11 -4.10 -7.02 14.45
N PHE A 12 -4.00 -8.12 13.69
CA PHE A 12 -2.82 -8.96 13.67
C PHE A 12 -1.52 -8.20 13.36
N PHE A 13 -1.54 -7.39 12.30
CA PHE A 13 -0.36 -6.60 11.92
C PHE A 13 0.07 -5.62 13.01
N ALA A 14 -0.89 -4.94 13.64
CA ALA A 14 -0.63 -3.97 14.70
C ALA A 14 -0.18 -4.61 16.02
N ASP A 15 -0.82 -5.71 16.44
CA ASP A 15 -0.72 -6.25 17.79
C ASP A 15 0.29 -7.41 17.89
N TYR A 16 0.54 -8.12 16.80
CA TYR A 16 1.33 -9.36 16.82
C TYR A 16 2.47 -9.37 15.81
N GLU A 17 2.34 -8.75 14.64
CA GLU A 17 3.43 -8.76 13.65
C GLU A 17 4.44 -7.66 13.93
N ILE A 18 4.03 -6.38 13.91
CA ILE A 18 4.93 -5.22 14.13
C ILE A 18 5.78 -5.37 15.40
N PRO A 19 5.23 -5.76 16.58
CA PRO A 19 6.02 -5.89 17.81
C PRO A 19 7.07 -7.00 17.77
N ASN A 20 6.91 -8.01 16.89
CA ASN A 20 7.79 -9.18 16.82
C ASN A 20 8.79 -9.12 15.66
N LEU A 21 8.75 -8.05 14.84
CA LEU A 21 9.73 -7.82 13.78
C LEU A 21 11.14 -7.64 14.35
N GLN A 22 12.08 -8.47 13.90
CA GLN A 22 13.47 -8.46 14.33
C GLN A 22 14.21 -7.30 13.67
N LYS A 23 14.27 -6.14 14.35
CA LYS A 23 14.78 -4.87 13.81
C LYS A 23 16.16 -5.01 13.17
N GLU A 24 17.06 -5.74 13.82
CA GLU A 24 18.45 -5.92 13.38
C GLU A 24 18.59 -6.77 12.11
N LYS A 25 17.53 -7.46 11.69
CA LYS A 25 17.51 -8.31 10.48
C LYS A 25 16.68 -7.71 9.34
N ILE A 26 16.08 -6.54 9.54
CA ILE A 26 15.19 -5.89 8.58
C ILE A 26 15.83 -4.60 8.11
N THR A 27 16.05 -4.48 6.79
CA THR A 27 16.67 -3.30 6.19
C THR A 27 15.70 -2.12 6.09
N ARG A 28 14.48 -2.38 5.62
CA ARG A 28 13.41 -1.39 5.46
C ARG A 28 12.04 -2.07 5.40
N ILE A 29 11.00 -1.30 5.72
CA ILE A 29 9.60 -1.68 5.53
C ILE A 29 9.04 -0.82 4.40
N GLU A 30 8.50 -1.46 3.37
CA GLU A 30 7.84 -0.82 2.23
C GLU A 30 6.36 -1.21 2.24
N ILE A 31 5.49 -0.21 2.36
CA ILE A 31 4.04 -0.41 2.39
C ILE A 31 3.45 -0.10 1.01
N TRP A 32 2.53 -0.93 0.56
CA TRP A 32 1.75 -0.68 -0.65
C TRP A 32 0.30 -0.41 -0.27
N VAL A 33 -0.16 0.82 -0.49
CA VAL A 33 -1.56 1.21 -0.30
C VAL A 33 -2.27 1.06 -1.63
N MET A 34 -3.10 0.02 -1.75
CA MET A 34 -3.79 -0.32 -2.99
C MET A 34 -5.21 0.23 -2.97
N HIS A 35 -5.63 0.86 -4.07
CA HIS A 35 -7.00 1.32 -4.26
C HIS A 35 -7.72 0.43 -5.28
N GLU A 36 -9.01 0.20 -5.04
CA GLU A 36 -9.86 -0.49 -6.00
C GLU A 36 -9.98 0.30 -7.31
N ILE A 37 -10.11 -0.40 -8.42
CA ILE A 37 -10.33 0.24 -9.73
C ILE A 37 -11.69 0.96 -9.73
N GLY A 38 -11.70 2.28 -9.96
CA GLY A 38 -12.91 3.10 -9.88
C GLY A 38 -13.54 3.22 -8.48
N GLY A 39 -12.91 2.68 -7.45
CA GLY A 39 -13.40 2.73 -6.07
C GLY A 39 -13.02 4.01 -5.33
N PRO A 40 -13.55 4.22 -4.12
CA PRO A 40 -13.24 5.40 -3.33
C PRO A 40 -11.77 5.37 -2.88
N ASN A 41 -11.05 6.50 -2.98
CA ASN A 41 -9.76 6.66 -2.31
C ASN A 41 -10.02 7.18 -0.88
N VAL A 42 -10.03 6.28 0.10
CA VAL A 42 -10.30 6.63 1.51
C VAL A 42 -9.06 7.18 2.19
N GLU A 43 -7.91 6.51 2.01
CA GLU A 43 -6.62 6.95 2.51
C GLU A 43 -5.52 6.52 1.55
N SER A 44 -4.61 7.45 1.28
CA SER A 44 -3.35 7.20 0.58
C SER A 44 -2.16 7.24 1.54
N CYS A 45 -0.96 6.91 1.03
CA CYS A 45 0.29 7.04 1.77
C CYS A 45 0.41 8.41 2.47
N GLY A 46 0.66 8.38 3.79
CA GLY A 46 0.83 9.61 4.57
C GLY A 46 -0.47 10.30 4.95
N GLU A 47 -1.62 9.64 4.86
CA GLU A 47 -2.92 10.17 5.29
C GLU A 47 -3.48 9.35 6.47
N GLY A 48 -4.38 9.97 7.26
CA GLY A 48 -5.09 9.33 8.38
C GLY A 48 -4.32 8.24 9.14
N SER A 49 -4.78 6.99 9.08
CA SER A 49 -4.18 5.84 9.77
C SER A 49 -2.78 5.48 9.26
N MET A 50 -2.46 5.79 8.00
CA MET A 50 -1.11 5.62 7.44
C MET A 50 -0.07 6.52 8.10
N LYS A 51 -0.45 7.73 8.58
CA LYS A 51 0.46 8.57 9.40
C LYS A 51 0.76 7.91 10.74
N VAL A 52 -0.23 7.24 11.33
CA VAL A 52 -0.07 6.53 12.61
C VAL A 52 0.89 5.36 12.43
N LEU A 53 0.72 4.58 11.37
CA LEU A 53 1.62 3.47 11.02
C LEU A 53 3.05 3.98 10.75
N GLU A 54 3.20 5.00 9.90
CA GLU A 54 4.49 5.60 9.56
C GLU A 54 5.22 6.07 10.82
N LYS A 55 4.52 6.81 11.69
CA LYS A 55 5.09 7.28 12.95
C LYS A 55 5.55 6.12 13.82
N ARG A 56 4.71 5.09 14.00
CA ARG A 56 5.05 3.93 14.83
C ARG A 56 6.30 3.20 14.32
N LEU A 57 6.38 2.94 13.00
CA LEU A 57 7.53 2.25 12.40
C LEU A 57 8.81 3.07 12.49
N LYS A 58 8.73 4.38 12.27
CA LYS A 58 9.86 5.31 12.43
C LYS A 58 10.31 5.43 13.88
N ASP A 59 9.38 5.52 14.84
CA ASP A 59 9.68 5.59 16.28
C ASP A 59 10.34 4.28 16.77
N MET A 60 9.98 3.12 16.20
CA MET A 60 10.67 1.85 16.42
C MET A 60 12.05 1.78 15.72
N GLY A 61 12.37 2.76 14.86
CA GLY A 61 13.63 2.92 14.16
C GLY A 61 13.78 2.05 12.92
N PHE A 62 12.67 1.65 12.28
CA PHE A 62 12.70 1.07 10.95
C PHE A 62 12.85 2.16 9.88
N GLN A 63 13.53 1.84 8.79
CA GLN A 63 13.41 2.62 7.57
C GLN A 63 12.03 2.38 6.95
N TYR A 64 11.30 3.45 6.64
CA TYR A 64 9.93 3.39 6.13
C TYR A 64 9.85 3.96 4.71
N SER A 65 9.09 3.27 3.87
CA SER A 65 8.70 3.73 2.52
C SER A 65 7.26 3.32 2.24
N CYS A 66 6.56 4.10 1.42
CA CYS A 66 5.16 3.85 1.08
C CYS A 66 4.92 4.16 -0.40
N ILE A 67 4.18 3.29 -1.08
CA ILE A 67 3.84 3.42 -2.50
C ILE A 67 2.33 3.25 -2.66
N ASN A 68 1.68 4.25 -3.25
CA ASN A 68 0.27 4.12 -3.67
C ASN A 68 0.20 3.32 -4.97
N ASP A 69 -0.80 2.44 -5.08
CA ASP A 69 -1.12 1.68 -6.29
C ASP A 69 0.10 1.03 -6.94
N TYR A 70 0.85 0.25 -6.15
CA TYR A 70 2.08 -0.40 -6.60
C TYR A 70 1.85 -1.15 -7.92
N ARG A 71 2.54 -0.69 -8.98
CA ARG A 71 2.19 -0.99 -10.37
C ARG A 71 2.02 -2.48 -10.69
N PRO A 72 2.87 -3.40 -10.23
CA PRO A 72 2.65 -4.84 -10.43
C PRO A 72 1.31 -5.34 -9.91
N VAL A 73 0.90 -4.91 -8.70
CA VAL A 73 -0.39 -5.30 -8.11
C VAL A 73 -1.54 -4.56 -8.80
N LYS A 74 -1.33 -3.30 -9.21
CA LYS A 74 -2.33 -2.57 -10.00
C LYS A 74 -2.63 -3.26 -11.34
N LEU A 75 -1.60 -3.75 -12.02
CA LEU A 75 -1.76 -4.54 -13.25
C LEU A 75 -2.54 -5.85 -13.00
N LEU A 76 -2.35 -6.48 -11.84
CA LEU A 76 -3.14 -7.64 -11.44
C LEU A 76 -4.61 -7.27 -11.22
N GLN A 77 -4.91 -6.18 -10.52
CA GLN A 77 -6.28 -5.68 -10.36
C GLN A 77 -6.92 -5.36 -11.73
N CYS A 78 -6.14 -4.83 -12.67
CA CYS A 78 -6.61 -4.52 -14.01
C CYS A 78 -6.99 -5.73 -14.87
N VAL A 79 -6.63 -6.97 -14.48
CA VAL A 79 -7.04 -8.18 -15.20
C VAL A 79 -8.57 -8.28 -15.24
N ASP A 80 -9.24 -7.96 -14.14
CA ASP A 80 -10.71 -8.01 -14.03
C ASP A 80 -11.40 -6.70 -14.45
N HIS A 81 -10.63 -5.65 -14.74
CA HIS A 81 -11.11 -4.30 -15.08
C HIS A 81 -10.45 -3.74 -16.34
N SER A 82 -10.17 -4.59 -17.32
CA SER A 82 -9.34 -4.27 -18.49
C SER A 82 -9.85 -3.08 -19.34
N THR A 83 -11.15 -2.82 -19.35
CA THR A 83 -11.76 -1.69 -20.08
C THR A 83 -11.91 -0.42 -19.24
N HIS A 84 -11.56 -0.45 -17.96
CA HIS A 84 -11.64 0.72 -17.08
C HIS A 84 -10.54 1.74 -17.45
N PRO A 85 -10.80 3.06 -17.42
CA PRO A 85 -9.81 4.08 -17.79
C PRO A 85 -8.50 3.99 -16.99
N ASP A 86 -8.58 3.67 -15.70
CA ASP A 86 -7.39 3.46 -14.84
C ASP A 86 -6.48 2.31 -15.30
N CYS A 87 -6.99 1.42 -16.14
CA CYS A 87 -6.32 0.23 -16.65
C CYS A 87 -5.97 0.32 -18.13
N ALA A 88 -6.19 1.48 -18.76
CA ALA A 88 -5.87 1.69 -20.16
C ALA A 88 -4.35 1.56 -20.39
N LEU A 89 -3.97 0.61 -21.26
CA LEU A 89 -2.57 0.44 -21.67
C LEU A 89 -2.24 1.43 -22.79
N ASN A 90 -1.12 2.14 -22.66
CA ASN A 90 -0.56 2.91 -23.75
C ASN A 90 0.05 1.98 -24.80
N SER A 91 -0.43 2.04 -26.03
CA SER A 91 0.00 1.20 -27.16
C SER A 91 1.43 1.45 -27.66
N LYS A 92 2.17 2.42 -27.09
CA LYS A 92 3.53 2.78 -27.51
C LYS A 92 4.64 1.83 -27.05
N LEU A 93 4.30 0.78 -26.28
CA LEU A 93 5.27 -0.23 -25.82
C LEU A 93 5.35 -1.45 -26.75
N TRP A 94 4.60 -1.46 -27.85
CA TRP A 94 4.68 -2.44 -28.93
C TRP A 94 4.98 -1.71 -30.24
N GLU A 95 6.17 -1.12 -30.35
CA GLU A 95 6.79 -0.89 -31.66
C GLU A 95 7.85 -1.99 -31.83
N PRO A 96 7.77 -2.82 -32.89
CA PRO A 96 8.74 -3.88 -33.15
C PRO A 96 10.15 -3.36 -33.46
#